data_AF-A3IWT8-F1
#
_entry.id   AF-A3IWT8-F1
#
_cell.length_a   1.000
_cell.length_b   1.000
_cell.length_c   1.000
_cell.angle_alpha   90.00
_cell.angle_beta   90.00
_cell.angle_gamma   90.00
#
_symmetry.space_group_name_H-M   'P 1'
#
loop_
_entity.id
_entity.type
_entity.pdbx_description
1 polymer ?
#
loop_
_entity_poly.entity_id
_entity_poly.type
_entity_poly.pdbx_seq_one_letter_code
_entity_poly.pdbx_strand_id
1 'polypeptide(L)'
;MTTFKVMTWNLENLFQPNLNDAEQSRKYQEKLQSLSQLIKNLAADVIGVQEVGSPESFEDLINQLNGQYPYSQLSTQSDRRGIRVGFSLITH
;
A
#
# COMPACT_ATOMS: atom_id res chain seq x y z
N MET A 1 8.72 1.61 -28.46
CA MET A 1 7.59 2.31 -27.78
C MET A 1 7.58 1.79 -26.36
N THR A 2 7.80 2.65 -25.37
CA THR A 2 7.81 2.23 -23.96
C THR A 2 6.37 2.13 -23.46
N THR A 3 5.99 1.00 -22.88
CA THR A 3 4.66 0.81 -22.29
C THR A 3 4.66 1.37 -20.88
N PHE A 4 3.68 2.22 -20.57
CA PHE A 4 3.45 2.76 -19.23
C PHE A 4 2.19 2.14 -18.62
N LYS A 5 2.30 1.59 -17.42
CA LYS A 5 1.24 0.86 -16.71
C LYS A 5 0.84 1.60 -15.44
N VAL A 6 -0.46 1.85 -15.30
CA VAL A 6 -1.06 2.42 -14.09
C VAL A 6 -2.02 1.39 -13.50
N MET A 7 -1.93 1.19 -12.19
CA MET A 7 -2.92 0.40 -11.46
C MET A 7 -3.56 1.23 -10.35
N THR A 8 -4.81 0.91 -10.03
CA THR A 8 -5.49 1.41 -8.83
C THR A 8 -6.05 0.23 -8.04
N TRP A 9 -5.98 0.32 -6.71
CA TRP A 9 -6.47 -0.75 -5.84
C TRP A 9 -7.02 -0.23 -4.51
N ASN A 10 -8.27 -0.58 -4.22
CA ASN A 10 -8.81 -0.50 -2.87
C ASN A 10 -8.23 -1.65 -2.02
N LEU A 11 -7.53 -1.33 -0.94
CA LEU A 11 -6.81 -2.30 -0.10
C LEU A 11 -7.70 -2.97 0.96
N GLU A 12 -9.02 -2.74 0.92
CA GLU A 12 -10.02 -3.29 1.83
C GLU A 12 -9.63 -3.09 3.31
N ASN A 13 -9.50 -1.83 3.73
CA ASN A 13 -9.07 -1.44 5.07
C ASN A 13 -7.67 -1.97 5.44
N LEU A 14 -6.61 -1.37 4.91
CA LEU A 14 -5.24 -1.63 5.36
C LEU A 14 -4.99 -0.90 6.68
N PHE A 15 -5.31 -1.55 7.80
CA PHE A 15 -5.22 -0.97 9.14
C PHE A 15 -4.14 -1.68 9.96
N GLN A 16 -3.40 -0.92 10.77
CA GLN A 16 -2.46 -1.53 11.70
C GLN A 16 -3.19 -2.44 12.69
N PRO A 17 -2.61 -3.59 13.04
CA PRO A 17 -3.20 -4.53 13.97
C PRO A 17 -3.05 -4.02 15.40
N ASN A 18 -3.84 -4.56 16.32
CA ASN A 18 -3.48 -4.50 17.73
C ASN A 18 -2.24 -5.39 17.97
N LEU A 19 -1.09 -4.78 18.29
CA LEU A 19 0.19 -5.50 18.46
C LEU A 19 0.19 -6.49 19.64
N ASN A 20 -0.73 -6.35 20.59
CA ASN A 20 -0.90 -7.30 21.69
C ASN A 20 -1.69 -8.55 21.27
N ASP A 21 -2.29 -8.55 20.08
CA ASP A 21 -3.00 -9.67 19.47
C ASP A 21 -2.12 -10.29 18.37
N ALA A 22 -1.55 -11.45 18.69
CA ALA A 22 -0.65 -12.16 17.79
C ALA A 22 -1.35 -12.65 16.51
N GLU A 23 -2.64 -12.98 16.58
CA GLU A 23 -3.39 -13.44 15.41
C GLU A 23 -3.64 -12.28 14.44
N GLN A 24 -4.05 -11.11 14.95
CA GLN A 24 -4.20 -9.91 14.13
C GLN A 24 -2.87 -9.48 13.50
N SER A 25 -1.79 -9.51 14.27
CA SER A 25 -0.46 -9.19 13.78
C SER A 25 -0.03 -10.12 12.64
N ARG A 26 -0.27 -11.43 12.77
CA ARG A 26 -0.02 -12.41 11.70
C ARG A 26 -0.85 -12.13 10.45
N LYS A 27 -2.18 -11.93 10.60
CA LYS A 27 -3.07 -11.63 9.46
C LYS A 27 -2.69 -10.35 8.73
N TYR A 28 -2.25 -9.34 9.47
CA TYR A 28 -1.77 -8.08 8.89
C TYR A 28 -0.51 -8.30 8.04
N GLN A 29 0.46 -9.06 8.55
CA GLN A 29 1.68 -9.38 7.80
C GLN A 29 1.39 -10.22 6.55
N GLU A 30 0.50 -11.21 6.65
CA GLU A 30 0.04 -12.01 5.49
C GLU A 30 -0.61 -11.13 4.42
N LYS A 31 -1.43 -10.16 4.84
CA LYS A 31 -2.02 -9.18 3.92
C LYS A 31 -0.95 -8.33 3.24
N LEU A 32 -0.01 -7.75 3.97
CA LEU A 32 1.09 -6.97 3.40
C LEU A 32 1.92 -7.78 2.39
N GLN A 33 2.23 -9.04 2.72
CA GLN A 33 2.95 -9.93 1.83
C GLN A 33 2.16 -10.20 0.54
N SER A 34 0.86 -10.49 0.67
CA SER A 34 -0.02 -10.75 -0.49
C SER A 34 -0.14 -9.52 -1.41
N LEU A 35 -0.36 -8.34 -0.82
CA LEU A 35 -0.48 -7.07 -1.55
C LEU A 35 0.83 -6.74 -2.30
N SER A 36 1.96 -6.78 -1.60
CA SER A 36 3.26 -6.46 -2.19
C SER A 36 3.67 -7.44 -3.28
N GLN A 37 3.36 -8.73 -3.12
CA GLN A 37 3.60 -9.74 -4.16
C GLN A 37 2.76 -9.49 -5.41
N LEU A 38 1.47 -9.16 -5.25
CA LEU A 38 0.62 -8.88 -6.41
C LEU A 38 1.09 -7.62 -7.15
N ILE A 39 1.42 -6.57 -6.41
CA ILE A 39 1.98 -5.32 -6.95
C ILE A 39 3.24 -5.61 -7.78
N LYS A 40 4.20 -6.35 -7.21
CA LYS A 40 5.45 -6.74 -7.88
C LYS A 40 5.19 -7.51 -9.17
N ASN A 41 4.21 -8.42 -9.15
CA ASN A 41 3.87 -9.26 -10.30
C ASN A 41 3.21 -8.47 -11.45
N LEU A 42 2.35 -7.50 -11.12
CA LEU A 42 1.71 -6.64 -12.13
C LEU A 42 2.72 -5.70 -12.81
N ALA A 43 3.79 -5.35 -12.08
CA ALA A 43 4.86 -4.47 -12.53
C ALA A 43 4.30 -3.16 -13.11
N ALA A 44 3.44 -2.51 -12.33
CA ALA A 44 2.91 -1.18 -12.68
C ALA A 44 3.94 -0.10 -12.38
N ASP A 45 4.01 0.92 -13.23
CA ASP A 45 4.91 2.06 -13.06
C ASP A 45 4.35 3.06 -12.04
N VAL A 46 3.02 3.12 -11.92
CA VAL A 46 2.29 3.89 -10.91
C VAL A 46 1.21 3.04 -10.26
N ILE A 47 1.12 3.12 -8.94
CA ILE A 47 0.08 2.48 -8.13
C ILE A 47 -0.66 3.54 -7.35
N GLY A 48 -1.97 3.66 -7.56
CA GLY A 48 -2.88 4.37 -6.67
C GLY A 48 -3.55 3.41 -5.69
N VAL A 49 -3.60 3.76 -4.41
CA VAL A 49 -4.25 2.95 -3.38
C VAL A 49 -5.35 3.70 -2.66
N GLN A 50 -6.38 2.98 -2.23
CA GLN A 50 -7.46 3.47 -1.38
C GLN A 50 -7.62 2.60 -0.13
N GLU A 51 -8.32 3.14 0.86
CA GLU A 51 -8.62 2.47 2.15
C GLU A 51 -7.39 2.19 3.01
N VAL A 52 -6.46 3.15 3.04
CA VAL A 52 -5.31 3.13 3.94
C VAL A 52 -5.71 3.72 5.29
N GLY A 53 -5.52 2.99 6.39
CA GLY A 53 -5.99 3.41 7.72
C GLY A 53 -5.13 4.45 8.40
N SER A 54 -3.81 4.40 8.18
CA SER A 54 -2.87 5.32 8.81
C SER A 54 -1.61 5.52 7.97
N PRO A 55 -0.85 6.61 8.19
CA PRO A 55 0.47 6.80 7.60
C PRO A 55 1.41 5.60 7.78
N GLU A 56 1.41 5.00 8.97
CA GLU A 56 2.26 3.86 9.31
C GLU A 56 1.87 2.61 8.51
N SER A 57 0.57 2.36 8.32
CA SER A 57 0.12 1.24 7.48
C SER A 57 0.49 1.41 6.00
N PHE A 58 0.57 2.66 5.52
CA PHE A 58 1.09 2.95 4.18
C PHE A 58 2.59 2.66 4.12
N GLU A 59 3.35 3.15 5.10
CA GLU A 59 4.79 2.95 5.20
C GLU A 59 5.15 1.46 5.27
N ASP A 60 4.40 0.66 6.03
CA ASP A 60 4.57 -0.79 6.08
C ASP A 60 4.46 -1.45 4.69
N LEU A 61 3.48 -1.02 3.88
CA LEU A 61 3.32 -1.51 2.49
C LEU A 61 4.50 -1.06 1.61
N ILE A 62 4.91 0.21 1.69
CA ILE A 62 6.04 0.74 0.92
C ILE A 62 7.35 0.03 1.28
N ASN A 63 7.58 -0.22 2.56
CA ASN A 63 8.74 -0.97 3.05
C ASN A 63 8.74 -2.38 2.48
N GLN A 64 7.58 -3.05 2.40
CA GLN A 64 7.50 -4.37 1.77
C GLN A 64 7.74 -4.38 0.25
N LEU A 65 7.60 -3.23 -0.40
CA LEU A 65 7.98 -3.07 -1.81
C LEU A 65 9.50 -2.91 -2.00
N ASN A 66 10.29 -2.94 -0.92
CA ASN A 66 11.76 -2.97 -0.93
C ASN A 66 12.40 -1.89 -1.81
N GLY A 67 11.87 -0.66 -1.76
CA GLY A 67 12.41 0.47 -2.52
C GLY A 67 12.11 0.45 -4.02
N GLN A 68 11.28 -0.48 -4.51
CA GLN A 68 10.88 -0.51 -5.93
C GLN A 68 10.17 0.77 -6.36
N TYR A 69 9.45 1.42 -5.45
CA TYR A 69 8.73 2.68 -5.68
C TYR A 69 9.36 3.79 -4.83
N PRO A 70 10.40 4.48 -5.31
CA PRO A 70 11.15 5.47 -4.54
C PRO A 70 10.36 6.74 -4.21
N TYR A 71 9.26 7.00 -4.94
CA TYR A 71 8.40 8.14 -4.70
C TYR A 71 7.03 7.65 -4.26
N SER A 72 6.59 8.10 -3.09
CA SER A 72 5.28 7.78 -2.54
C SER A 72 4.69 8.99 -1.83
N GLN A 73 3.37 9.10 -1.87
CA GLN A 73 2.65 10.17 -1.18
C GLN A 73 1.31 9.64 -0.68
N LEU A 74 1.01 9.92 0.58
CA LEU A 74 -0.29 9.68 1.19
C LEU A 74 -1.05 11.01 1.32
N SER A 75 -2.37 10.96 1.14
CA SER A 75 -3.25 12.11 1.41
C SER A 75 -3.18 12.53 2.88
N THR A 76 -2.96 13.82 3.11
CA THR A 76 -3.06 14.44 4.45
C THR A 76 -4.50 14.51 4.94
N GLN A 77 -5.48 14.32 4.06
CA GLN A 77 -6.91 14.27 4.39
C GLN A 77 -7.44 12.82 4.38
N SER A 78 -8.20 12.47 5.41
CA SER A 78 -8.96 11.21 5.47
C SER A 78 -10.43 11.47 5.14
N ASP A 79 -11.15 10.44 4.70
CA ASP A 79 -12.60 10.48 4.60
C ASP A 79 -13.27 10.40 6.00
N ARG A 80 -14.60 10.39 6.03
CA ARG A 80 -15.40 10.28 7.27
C ARG A 80 -15.16 9.01 8.10
N ARG A 81 -14.59 7.96 7.50
CA ARG A 81 -14.23 6.70 8.16
C ARG A 81 -12.80 6.75 8.73
N GLY A 82 -12.03 7.80 8.43
CA GLY A 82 -10.64 7.93 8.83
C GLY A 82 -9.63 7.34 7.85
N ILE A 83 -10.07 6.87 6.67
CA ILE A 83 -9.19 6.22 5.69
C ILE A 83 -8.77 7.16 4.57
N ARG A 84 -7.63 6.84 3.95
CA ARG A 84 -6.90 7.72 3.02
C ARG A 84 -6.70 7.06 1.67
N VAL A 85 -6.31 7.89 0.71
CA VAL A 85 -5.79 7.49 -0.59
C VAL A 85 -4.31 7.86 -0.69
N GLY A 86 -3.55 7.12 -1.45
CA GLY A 86 -2.14 7.40 -1.70
C GLY A 86 -1.70 6.92 -3.07
N PHE A 87 -0.47 7.25 -3.47
CA PHE A 87 0.14 6.72 -4.68
C PHE A 87 1.62 6.46 -4.49
N SER A 88 2.19 5.61 -5.36
CA SER A 88 3.63 5.38 -5.45
C SER A 88 4.04 5.12 -6.90
N LEU A 89 5.23 5.56 -7.29
CA LEU A 89 5.71 5.47 -8.66
C LEU A 89 7.20 5.15 -8.75
N ILE A 90 7.58 4.52 -9.86
CA ILE A 90 8.97 4.25 -10.24
C ILE A 90 9.52 5.39 -11.11
N THR A 91 10.84 5.41 -11.29
CA THR A 91 11.51 6.22 -12.32
C THR A 91 12.15 5.30 -13.35
N HIS A 92 11.95 5.61 -14.63
CA HIS A 92 12.61 4.94 -15.76
C HIS A 92 13.94 5.61 -16.11
#